data_AF-A0A9P6MKK2-F1
#
_entry.id   AF-A0A9P6MKK2-F1
#
_cell.length_a   1.000
_cell.length_b   1.000
_cell.length_c   1.000
_cell.angle_alpha   90.00
_cell.angle_beta   90.00
_cell.angle_gamma   90.00
#
_symmetry.space_group_name_H-M   'P 1'
#
loop_
_entity.id
_entity.type
_entity.pdbx_description
1 polymer ?
#
loop_
_entity_poly.entity_id
_entity_poly.type
_entity_poly.pdbx_seq_one_letter_code
_entity_poly.pdbx_strand_id
1 'polypeptide(L)'
;MDRSATEMLAIRQEFGTSVTIILCLWHVIHVWDRKMPSIVHVDPRSEEGKKWTTENARKIAMKGLRSIMFEDDIADARRMILAFRIKFVKHPIFLVYVNKNYFKEEHKKLWVKAYRTHMDYAGMDTNNYVESWHKHLKKGVLRSHANCRGDRLIYLLSHYVGKWSQTGLARCYVKIGRLSPGTWKDYEQA
;
A
#
# COMPACT_ATOMS: atom_id res chain seq x y z
N MET A 1 -7.45 -1.16 2.18
CA MET A 1 -7.41 -2.59 1.79
C MET A 1 -6.52 -2.79 0.57
N ASP A 2 -6.23 -4.04 0.23
CA ASP A 2 -5.56 -4.41 -1.02
C ASP A 2 -6.46 -4.12 -2.23
N ARG A 3 -5.86 -4.08 -3.41
CA ARG A 3 -6.61 -3.96 -4.67
C ARG A 3 -7.14 -5.33 -5.09
N SER A 4 -8.25 -5.76 -4.47
CA SER A 4 -8.95 -7.01 -4.79
C SER A 4 -10.37 -6.74 -5.24
N ALA A 5 -10.70 -7.10 -6.49
CA ALA A 5 -12.05 -6.92 -7.01
C ALA A 5 -13.08 -7.74 -6.20
N THR A 6 -12.71 -8.95 -5.81
CA THR A 6 -13.54 -9.84 -4.98
C THR A 6 -13.83 -9.22 -3.61
N GLU A 7 -12.83 -8.67 -2.94
CA GLU A 7 -13.03 -8.01 -1.64
C GLU A 7 -13.90 -6.76 -1.78
N MET A 8 -13.65 -5.94 -2.80
CA MET A 8 -14.45 -4.73 -3.04
C MET A 8 -15.93 -5.07 -3.32
N LEU A 9 -16.18 -6.15 -4.06
CA LEU A 9 -17.55 -6.62 -4.33
C LEU A 9 -18.21 -7.16 -3.07
N ALA A 10 -17.51 -8.00 -2.30
CA ALA A 10 -18.02 -8.54 -1.04
C ALA A 10 -18.39 -7.42 -0.04
N ILE A 11 -17.53 -6.42 0.13
CA ILE A 11 -17.81 -5.27 1.01
C ILE A 11 -19.06 -4.52 0.55
N ARG A 12 -19.19 -4.27 -0.75
CA ARG A 12 -20.39 -3.60 -1.30
C ARG A 12 -21.66 -4.41 -1.14
N GLN A 13 -21.56 -5.74 -1.24
CA GLN A 13 -22.69 -6.64 -1.07
C GLN A 13 -23.18 -6.64 0.39
N GLU A 14 -22.26 -6.69 1.35
CA GLU A 14 -22.61 -6.77 2.77
C GLU A 14 -23.00 -5.42 3.38
N PHE A 15 -22.24 -4.36 3.05
CA PHE A 15 -22.39 -3.05 3.69
C PHE A 15 -23.09 -2.01 2.80
N GLY A 16 -23.49 -2.39 1.58
CA GLY A 16 -24.13 -1.50 0.62
C GLY A 16 -23.18 -0.48 -0.01
N THR A 17 -23.76 0.49 -0.73
CA THR A 17 -23.02 1.54 -1.46
C THR A 17 -22.70 2.78 -0.62
N SER A 18 -23.17 2.84 0.63
CA SER A 18 -22.91 3.95 1.56
C SER A 18 -21.47 3.92 2.09
N VAL A 19 -20.82 2.75 2.08
CA VAL A 19 -19.42 2.61 2.51
C VAL A 19 -18.47 3.08 1.41
N THR A 20 -17.58 3.99 1.77
CA THR A 20 -16.50 4.43 0.89
C THR A 20 -15.33 3.47 0.98
N ILE A 21 -14.98 2.86 -0.16
CA ILE A 21 -13.85 1.94 -0.25
C ILE A 21 -12.61 2.68 -0.74
N ILE A 22 -11.50 2.49 -0.04
CA ILE A 22 -10.20 3.08 -0.34
C ILE A 22 -9.09 2.03 -0.36
N LEU A 23 -8.09 2.26 -1.22
CA LEU A 23 -6.90 1.42 -1.23
C LEU A 23 -5.94 1.88 -0.15
N CYS A 24 -5.27 0.91 0.48
CA CYS A 24 -4.16 1.20 1.37
C CYS A 24 -2.97 1.64 0.52
N LEU A 25 -2.47 2.87 0.75
CA LEU A 25 -1.38 3.44 -0.04
C LEU A 25 -0.12 2.58 0.00
N TRP A 26 0.19 1.98 1.16
CA TRP A 26 1.31 1.07 1.31
C TRP A 26 1.22 -0.13 0.36
N HIS A 27 0.06 -0.78 0.32
CA HIS A 27 -0.18 -1.92 -0.57
C HIS A 27 -0.07 -1.52 -2.04
N VAL A 28 -0.59 -0.35 -2.41
CA VAL A 28 -0.47 0.18 -3.78
C VAL A 28 0.99 0.38 -4.16
N ILE A 29 1.78 1.03 -3.29
CA ILE A 29 3.21 1.24 -3.50
C ILE A 29 3.95 -0.10 -3.65
N HIS A 30 3.65 -1.07 -2.78
CA HIS A 30 4.31 -2.37 -2.79
C HIS A 30 3.98 -3.20 -4.05
N VAL A 31 2.73 -3.12 -4.52
CA VAL A 31 2.32 -3.74 -5.79
C VAL A 31 3.06 -3.13 -6.97
N TRP A 32 3.18 -1.80 -7.01
CA TRP A 32 3.97 -1.13 -8.05
C TRP A 32 5.42 -1.58 -8.01
N ASP A 33 6.07 -1.53 -6.84
CA ASP A 33 7.47 -1.90 -6.66
C ASP A 33 7.76 -3.32 -7.20
N ARG A 34 6.90 -4.29 -6.87
CA ARG A 34 6.99 -5.67 -7.38
C ARG A 34 6.73 -5.79 -8.87
N LYS A 35 5.88 -4.95 -9.45
CA LYS A 35 5.51 -5.03 -10.86
C LYS A 35 6.54 -4.35 -11.77
N MET A 36 7.18 -3.27 -11.31
CA MET A 36 8.14 -2.46 -12.08
C MET A 36 9.19 -3.28 -12.84
N PRO A 37 9.84 -4.30 -12.23
CA PRO A 37 10.86 -5.09 -12.92
C PRO A 37 10.38 -5.84 -14.15
N SER A 38 9.09 -6.08 -14.29
CA SER A 38 8.48 -6.83 -15.40
C SER A 38 7.92 -5.95 -16.53
N ILE A 39 7.80 -4.64 -16.30
CA ILE A 39 7.09 -3.74 -17.24
C ILE A 39 7.85 -2.45 -17.57
N VAL A 40 8.93 -2.13 -16.85
CA VAL A 40 9.80 -0.98 -17.14
C VAL A 40 11.20 -1.47 -17.45
N HIS A 41 11.59 -1.32 -18.71
CA HIS A 41 12.90 -1.66 -19.24
C HIS A 41 13.34 -0.57 -20.20
N VAL A 42 14.61 -0.18 -20.11
CA VAL A 42 15.25 0.74 -21.05
C VAL A 42 16.31 -0.03 -21.81
N ASP A 43 16.25 0.01 -23.14
CA ASP A 43 17.32 -0.49 -24.00
C ASP A 43 18.54 0.43 -23.87
N PRO A 44 19.70 -0.05 -23.36
CA PRO A 44 20.91 0.75 -23.21
C PRO A 44 21.44 1.36 -24.51
N ARG A 45 21.10 0.76 -25.67
CA ARG A 45 21.57 1.21 -26.99
C ARG A 45 20.68 2.31 -27.59
N SER A 46 19.50 2.55 -27.02
CA SER A 46 18.58 3.58 -27.49
C SER A 46 19.01 4.99 -27.06
N GLU A 47 18.47 6.03 -27.72
CA GLU A 47 18.66 7.42 -27.26
C GLU A 47 18.15 7.67 -25.84
N GLU A 48 17.17 6.88 -25.39
CA GLU A 48 16.72 6.90 -24.00
C GLU A 48 17.72 6.23 -23.06
N GLY A 49 18.36 5.12 -23.50
CA GLY A 49 19.41 4.42 -22.77
C GLY A 49 20.65 5.27 -22.47
N LYS A 50 20.92 6.27 -23.32
CA LYS A 50 21.96 7.29 -23.06
C LYS A 50 21.62 8.21 -21.88
N LYS A 51 20.33 8.39 -21.57
CA LYS A 51 19.85 9.28 -20.50
C LYS A 51 19.47 8.49 -19.24
N TRP A 52 18.79 7.36 -19.41
CA TRP A 52 18.22 6.57 -18.33
C TRP A 52 18.75 5.14 -18.36
N THR A 53 19.19 4.66 -17.21
CA THR A 53 19.30 3.22 -16.98
C THR A 53 17.91 2.66 -16.66
N THR A 54 17.72 1.34 -16.85
CA THR A 54 16.49 0.66 -16.43
C THR A 54 16.18 0.91 -14.96
N GLU A 55 17.18 0.85 -14.09
CA GLU A 55 17.01 1.10 -12.65
C GLU A 55 16.60 2.55 -12.35
N ASN A 56 17.22 3.53 -13.02
CA ASN A 56 16.86 4.93 -12.85
C ASN A 56 15.43 5.19 -13.37
N ALA A 57 15.04 4.61 -14.50
CA ALA A 57 13.69 4.74 -15.04
C ALA A 57 12.63 4.22 -14.05
N ARG A 58 12.90 3.09 -13.38
CA ARG A 58 12.03 2.54 -12.32
C ARG A 58 11.93 3.47 -11.12
N LYS A 59 13.06 4.01 -10.63
CA LYS A 59 13.07 4.98 -9.52
C LYS A 59 12.30 6.25 -9.86
N ILE A 60 12.47 6.78 -11.08
CA ILE A 60 11.75 7.96 -11.57
C ILE A 60 10.25 7.66 -11.67
N ALA A 61 9.87 6.47 -12.17
CA ALA A 61 8.48 6.05 -12.27
C ALA A 61 7.83 5.96 -10.89
N MET A 62 8.49 5.28 -9.95
CA MET A 62 8.02 5.17 -8.56
C MET A 62 7.91 6.53 -7.87
N LYS A 63 8.89 7.41 -8.06
CA LYS A 63 8.83 8.79 -7.53
C LYS A 63 7.63 9.54 -8.11
N GLY A 64 7.43 9.49 -9.43
CA GLY A 64 6.31 10.18 -10.08
C GLY A 64 4.94 9.65 -9.62
N LEU A 65 4.79 8.34 -9.50
CA LEU A 65 3.55 7.72 -8.99
C LEU A 65 3.27 8.12 -7.53
N ARG A 66 4.29 8.15 -6.67
CA ARG A 66 4.17 8.63 -5.28
C ARG A 66 3.84 10.11 -5.22
N SER A 67 4.45 10.93 -6.06
CA SER A 67 4.12 12.36 -6.12
C SER A 67 2.65 12.57 -6.51
N ILE A 68 2.13 11.85 -7.50
CA ILE A 68 0.70 11.89 -7.84
C ILE A 68 -0.15 11.41 -6.66
N MET A 69 0.25 10.33 -5.97
CA MET A 69 -0.49 9.73 -4.85
C MET A 69 -0.75 10.72 -3.72
N PHE A 70 0.27 11.51 -3.38
CA PHE A 70 0.23 12.45 -2.26
C PHE A 70 -0.12 13.88 -2.67
N GLU A 71 -0.45 14.12 -3.94
CA GLU A 71 -0.91 15.43 -4.40
C GLU A 71 -2.24 15.78 -3.72
N ASP A 72 -2.37 17.03 -3.29
CA ASP A 72 -3.49 17.54 -2.51
C ASP A 72 -4.50 18.29 -3.39
N ASP A 73 -4.08 18.79 -4.55
CA ASP A 73 -4.97 19.44 -5.50
C ASP A 73 -5.36 18.54 -6.69
N ILE A 74 -6.65 18.52 -7.04
CA ILE A 74 -7.19 17.67 -8.10
C ILE A 74 -6.68 18.09 -9.48
N ALA A 75 -6.58 19.40 -9.75
CA ALA A 75 -6.10 19.90 -11.02
C ALA A 75 -4.61 19.59 -11.18
N ASP A 76 -3.82 19.74 -10.12
CA ASP A 76 -2.39 19.43 -10.09
C ASP A 76 -2.16 17.93 -10.30
N ALA A 77 -2.91 17.07 -9.60
CA ALA A 77 -2.85 15.63 -9.79
C ALA A 77 -3.15 15.23 -11.25
N ARG A 78 -4.12 15.87 -11.89
CA ARG A 78 -4.43 15.65 -13.32
C ARG A 78 -3.30 16.10 -14.23
N ARG A 79 -2.70 17.28 -13.97
CA ARG A 79 -1.53 17.76 -14.73
C ARG A 79 -0.34 16.83 -14.58
N MET A 80 -0.07 16.35 -13.37
CA MET A 80 1.01 15.40 -13.09
C MET A 80 0.79 14.06 -13.79
N ILE A 81 -0.44 13.54 -13.84
CA ILE A 81 -0.76 12.32 -14.59
C ILE A 81 -0.50 12.50 -16.09
N LEU A 82 -0.89 13.65 -16.65
CA LEU A 82 -0.63 13.96 -18.06
C LEU A 82 0.88 14.05 -18.34
N ALA A 83 1.61 14.80 -17.51
CA ALA A 83 3.07 14.89 -17.61
C ALA A 83 3.75 13.52 -17.46
N PHE A 84 3.24 12.67 -16.56
CA PHE A 84 3.73 11.31 -16.35
C PHE A 84 3.55 10.45 -17.61
N ARG A 85 2.38 10.50 -18.25
CA ARG A 85 2.10 9.78 -19.50
C ARG A 85 3.06 10.21 -20.62
N ILE A 86 3.26 11.52 -20.78
CA ILE A 86 4.19 12.07 -21.78
C ILE A 86 5.62 11.58 -21.49
N LYS A 87 6.04 11.66 -20.24
CA LYS A 87 7.39 11.27 -19.80
C LYS A 87 7.71 9.80 -20.06
N PHE A 88 6.71 8.91 -19.93
CA PHE A 88 6.86 7.47 -20.11
C PHE A 88 6.26 6.95 -21.43
N VAL A 89 6.07 7.82 -22.43
CA VAL A 89 5.45 7.44 -23.73
C VAL A 89 6.21 6.30 -24.44
N LYS A 90 7.53 6.21 -24.24
CA LYS A 90 8.39 5.14 -24.78
C LYS A 90 8.27 3.80 -24.04
N HIS A 91 7.48 3.74 -22.96
CA HIS A 91 7.23 2.54 -22.15
C HIS A 91 5.77 2.10 -22.28
N PRO A 92 5.31 1.64 -23.46
CA PRO A 92 3.90 1.39 -23.74
C PRO A 92 3.29 0.31 -22.83
N ILE A 93 4.03 -0.77 -22.54
CA ILE A 93 3.56 -1.85 -21.63
C ILE A 93 3.29 -1.28 -20.23
N PHE A 94 4.21 -0.46 -19.72
CA PHE A 94 4.05 0.23 -18.45
C PHE A 94 2.83 1.15 -18.46
N LEU A 95 2.68 1.99 -19.48
CA LEU A 95 1.55 2.91 -19.61
C LEU A 95 0.21 2.18 -19.72
N VAL A 96 0.12 1.09 -20.48
CA VAL A 96 -1.08 0.26 -20.55
C VAL A 96 -1.45 -0.26 -19.17
N TYR A 97 -0.48 -0.76 -18.40
CA TYR A 97 -0.71 -1.22 -17.04
C TYR A 97 -1.21 -0.11 -16.11
N VAL A 98 -0.52 1.04 -16.03
CA VAL A 98 -0.93 2.11 -15.11
C VAL A 98 -2.23 2.80 -15.53
N ASN A 99 -2.49 2.93 -16.84
CA ASN A 99 -3.74 3.50 -17.32
C ASN A 99 -4.92 2.60 -17.02
N LYS A 100 -4.82 1.30 -17.31
CA LYS A 100 -5.89 0.33 -17.06
C LYS A 100 -6.22 0.25 -15.57
N ASN A 101 -5.19 0.23 -14.72
CA ASN A 101 -5.36 -0.07 -13.31
C ASN A 101 -5.51 1.20 -12.45
N TYR A 102 -4.78 2.28 -12.69
CA TYR A 102 -4.68 3.38 -11.71
C TYR A 102 -5.19 4.72 -12.21
N PHE A 103 -5.04 5.04 -13.50
CA PHE A 103 -5.35 6.38 -14.02
C PHE A 103 -6.77 6.56 -14.60
N LYS A 104 -7.62 5.52 -14.57
CA LYS A 104 -9.06 5.71 -14.84
C LYS A 104 -9.71 6.56 -13.73
N GLU A 105 -10.73 7.35 -14.07
CA GLU A 105 -11.38 8.26 -13.11
C GLU A 105 -11.88 7.54 -11.86
N GLU A 106 -12.52 6.40 -12.03
CA GLU A 106 -13.04 5.56 -10.95
C GLU A 106 -11.92 4.97 -10.06
N HIS A 107 -10.71 4.79 -10.60
CA HIS A 107 -9.59 4.24 -9.85
C HIS A 107 -8.80 5.30 -9.11
N LYS A 108 -8.62 6.51 -9.69
CA LYS A 108 -7.86 7.60 -9.07
C LYS A 108 -8.41 7.99 -7.70
N LYS A 109 -9.74 8.00 -7.56
CA LYS A 109 -10.44 8.28 -6.30
C LYS A 109 -10.04 7.34 -5.15
N LEU A 110 -9.53 6.15 -5.46
CA LEU A 110 -9.20 5.13 -4.48
C LEU A 110 -7.81 5.28 -3.86
N TRP A 111 -6.90 6.04 -4.48
CA TRP A 111 -5.49 6.09 -4.06
C TRP A 111 -4.82 7.47 -4.15
N VAL A 112 -5.42 8.45 -4.83
CA VAL A 112 -4.89 9.82 -4.89
C VAL A 112 -5.48 10.64 -3.74
N LYS A 113 -4.64 11.32 -2.96
CA LYS A 113 -5.04 12.11 -1.78
C LYS A 113 -6.01 13.25 -2.13
N ALA A 114 -5.78 13.99 -3.20
CA ALA A 114 -6.65 15.08 -3.67
C ALA A 114 -8.14 14.68 -3.87
N TYR A 115 -8.42 13.41 -4.17
CA TYR A 115 -9.80 12.93 -4.39
C TYR A 115 -10.49 12.45 -3.11
N ARG A 116 -9.79 12.48 -1.96
CA ARG A 116 -10.21 11.89 -0.69
C ARG A 116 -10.47 12.93 0.41
N THR A 117 -10.61 14.21 0.03
CA THR A 117 -10.72 15.37 0.93
C THR A 117 -11.93 15.39 1.87
N HIS A 118 -12.96 14.62 1.58
CA HIS A 118 -14.21 14.54 2.36
C HIS A 118 -14.19 13.46 3.46
N MET A 119 -13.04 12.81 3.68
CA MET A 119 -12.88 11.77 4.67
C MET A 119 -11.93 12.24 5.77
N ASP A 120 -12.38 12.21 7.02
CA ASP A 120 -11.53 12.49 8.18
C ASP A 120 -10.52 11.34 8.38
N TYR A 121 -9.34 11.51 7.81
CA TYR A 121 -8.26 10.53 7.88
C TYR A 121 -7.42 10.73 9.13
N ALA A 122 -7.70 9.95 10.18
CA ALA A 122 -6.88 9.84 11.39
C ALA A 122 -5.52 9.13 11.12
N GLY A 123 -4.69 9.68 10.22
CA GLY A 123 -3.30 9.22 10.00
C GLY A 123 -3.13 7.93 9.16
N MET A 124 -4.18 7.42 8.51
CA MET A 124 -4.09 6.18 7.70
C MET A 124 -3.29 6.29 6.40
N ASP A 125 -2.87 7.50 6.00
CA ASP A 125 -1.95 7.71 4.89
C ASP A 125 -0.50 7.32 5.26
N THR A 126 -0.21 7.08 6.54
CA THR A 126 1.11 6.66 7.00
C THR A 126 1.26 5.14 6.94
N ASN A 127 2.27 4.69 6.19
CA ASN A 127 2.64 3.28 6.07
C ASN A 127 3.07 2.63 7.40
N ASN A 128 3.49 3.44 8.39
CA ASN A 128 4.16 2.97 9.59
C ASN A 128 3.34 1.97 10.40
N TYR A 129 2.02 2.16 10.51
CA TYR A 129 1.17 1.23 11.25
C TYR A 129 1.08 -0.15 10.56
N VAL A 130 0.72 -0.16 9.27
CA VAL A 130 0.57 -1.39 8.48
C VAL A 130 1.90 -2.11 8.34
N GLU A 131 2.99 -1.38 8.06
CA GLU A 131 4.34 -1.94 7.98
C GLU A 131 4.82 -2.53 9.31
N SER A 132 4.67 -1.76 10.40
CA SER A 132 5.04 -2.22 11.74
C SER A 132 4.24 -3.47 12.10
N TRP A 133 2.93 -3.48 11.83
CA TRP A 133 2.08 -4.61 12.11
C TRP A 133 2.47 -5.85 11.29
N HIS A 134 2.71 -5.70 9.98
CA HIS A 134 3.24 -6.79 9.14
C HIS A 134 4.59 -7.33 9.62
N LYS A 135 5.49 -6.44 10.05
CA LYS A 135 6.81 -6.81 10.58
C LYS A 135 6.68 -7.59 11.89
N HIS A 136 5.83 -7.13 12.80
CA HIS A 136 5.57 -7.82 14.07
C HIS A 136 4.89 -9.17 13.85
N LEU A 137 3.89 -9.24 12.97
CA LEU A 137 3.21 -10.49 12.66
C LEU A 137 4.17 -11.52 12.06
N LYS A 138 4.97 -11.12 11.07
CA LYS A 138 5.93 -12.02 10.42
C LYS A 138 7.04 -12.49 11.35
N LYS A 139 7.60 -11.59 12.18
CA LYS A 139 8.74 -11.90 13.05
C LYS A 139 8.32 -12.56 14.36
N GLY A 140 7.32 -12.03 15.04
CA GLY A 140 6.92 -12.45 16.39
C GLY A 140 6.02 -13.68 16.38
N VAL A 141 5.00 -13.67 15.51
CA VAL A 141 3.93 -14.69 15.52
C VAL A 141 4.21 -15.79 14.53
N LEU A 142 4.52 -15.42 13.28
CA LEU A 142 4.70 -16.40 12.21
C LEU A 142 6.13 -16.94 12.14
N ARG A 143 7.11 -16.29 12.79
CA ARG A 143 8.54 -16.68 12.86
C ARG A 143 9.11 -17.26 11.54
N SER A 144 8.70 -16.71 10.40
CA SER A 144 9.07 -17.19 9.05
C SER A 144 8.63 -18.62 8.69
N HIS A 145 7.63 -19.21 9.38
CA HIS A 145 7.00 -20.46 8.97
C HIS A 145 6.26 -20.25 7.64
N ALA A 146 6.91 -20.61 6.54
CA ALA A 146 6.38 -20.45 5.19
C ALA A 146 5.16 -21.35 4.91
N ASN A 147 4.97 -22.42 5.68
CA ASN A 147 3.88 -23.41 5.53
C ASN A 147 3.18 -23.68 6.87
N CYS A 148 2.42 -22.70 7.37
CA CYS A 148 1.51 -22.93 8.48
C CYS A 148 0.17 -23.46 7.95
N ARG A 149 -0.34 -24.57 8.49
CA ARG A 149 -1.69 -25.07 8.18
C ARG A 149 -2.70 -23.97 8.52
N GLY A 150 -3.69 -23.75 7.65
CA GLY A 150 -4.58 -22.58 7.74
C GLY A 150 -5.32 -22.45 9.07
N ASP A 151 -5.72 -23.56 9.68
CA ASP A 151 -6.32 -23.63 11.02
C ASP A 151 -5.36 -23.19 12.13
N ARG A 152 -4.08 -23.58 12.07
CA ARG A 152 -3.05 -23.14 13.02
C ARG A 152 -2.77 -21.65 12.86
N LEU A 153 -2.78 -21.15 11.62
CA LEU A 153 -2.69 -19.72 11.36
C LEU A 153 -3.88 -18.97 11.97
N ILE A 154 -5.11 -19.44 11.75
CA ILE A 154 -6.32 -18.85 12.34
C ILE A 154 -6.22 -18.84 13.86
N TYR A 155 -5.82 -19.96 14.48
CA TYR A 155 -5.65 -20.06 15.92
C TYR A 155 -4.60 -19.08 16.47
N LEU A 156 -3.44 -18.96 15.81
CA LEU A 156 -2.40 -18.01 16.20
C LEU A 156 -2.91 -16.56 16.09
N LEU A 157 -3.63 -16.23 15.02
CA LEU A 157 -4.21 -14.90 14.83
C LEU A 157 -5.31 -14.60 15.85
N SER A 158 -6.24 -15.53 16.10
CA SER A 158 -7.37 -15.29 17.01
C SER A 158 -6.93 -15.25 18.47
N HIS A 159 -6.10 -16.20 18.92
CA HIS A 159 -5.77 -16.33 20.34
C HIS A 159 -4.53 -15.55 20.77
N TYR A 160 -3.51 -15.44 19.92
CA TYR A 160 -2.27 -14.71 20.29
C TYR A 160 -2.32 -13.25 19.84
N VAL A 161 -2.66 -12.97 18.58
CA VAL A 161 -2.73 -11.58 18.10
C VAL A 161 -3.91 -10.84 18.72
N GLY A 162 -5.06 -11.49 18.85
CA GLY A 162 -6.23 -10.92 19.51
C GLY A 162 -5.93 -10.47 20.94
N LYS A 163 -5.35 -11.35 21.77
CA LYS A 163 -4.96 -11.02 23.15
C LYS A 163 -3.89 -9.93 23.20
N TRP A 164 -2.84 -10.03 22.38
CA TRP A 164 -1.77 -9.03 22.33
C TRP A 164 -2.30 -7.64 21.96
N SER A 165 -3.20 -7.55 20.98
CA SER A 165 -3.81 -6.29 20.56
C SER A 165 -4.64 -5.67 21.70
N GLN A 166 -5.42 -6.48 22.42
CA GLN A 166 -6.21 -6.02 23.58
C GLN A 166 -5.30 -5.49 24.70
N THR A 167 -4.21 -6.20 25.01
CA THR A 167 -3.23 -5.76 26.01
C THR A 167 -2.49 -4.49 25.56
N GLY A 168 -2.17 -4.37 24.26
CA GLY A 168 -1.56 -3.19 23.67
C GLY A 168 -2.46 -1.95 23.75
N LEU A 169 -3.75 -2.10 23.42
CA LEU A 169 -4.75 -1.04 23.54
C LEU A 169 -4.93 -0.57 24.98
N ALA A 170 -5.00 -1.49 25.94
CA ALA A 170 -5.05 -1.16 27.37
C ALA A 170 -3.81 -0.35 27.81
N ARG A 171 -2.62 -0.69 27.30
CA ARG A 171 -1.38 0.06 27.58
C ARG A 171 -1.36 1.45 26.91
N CYS A 172 -1.89 1.60 25.70
CA CYS A 172 -2.00 2.90 25.03
C CYS A 172 -3.03 3.83 25.69
N TYR A 173 -4.10 3.27 26.28
CA TYR A 173 -5.05 4.04 27.09
C TYR A 173 -4.43 4.53 28.40
N VAL A 174 -3.57 3.72 29.03
CA VAL A 174 -2.93 4.06 30.32
C VAL A 174 -1.69 4.96 30.13
N LYS A 175 -1.00 4.88 28.99
CA LYS A 175 0.13 5.74 28.65
C LYS A 175 -0.18 6.58 27.42
N ILE A 176 -0.52 7.85 27.64
CA ILE A 176 -0.75 8.86 26.60
C ILE A 176 0.34 8.76 25.51
N GLY A 177 -0.04 8.20 24.36
CA GLY A 177 0.59 8.47 23.06
C GLY A 177 1.96 7.87 22.73
N ARG A 178 2.52 6.89 23.46
CA ARG A 178 3.80 6.26 23.03
C ARG A 178 3.77 4.73 23.05
N LEU A 179 3.83 4.14 21.86
CA LEU A 179 4.23 2.74 21.65
C LEU A 179 5.74 2.62 21.85
N SER A 180 6.19 2.40 23.08
CA SER A 180 7.54 1.88 23.31
C SER A 180 7.62 0.43 22.78
N PRO A 181 8.72 0.00 22.14
CA PRO A 181 8.88 -1.37 21.69
C PRO A 181 8.99 -2.29 22.91
N GLY A 182 7.87 -2.81 23.40
CA GLY A 182 7.88 -3.91 24.35
C GLY A 182 8.41 -5.15 23.65
N THR A 183 9.46 -5.75 24.18
CA THR A 183 10.04 -6.97 23.62
C THR A 183 9.12 -8.17 23.89
N TRP A 184 8.93 -9.02 22.87
CA TRP A 184 8.09 -10.23 22.91
C TRP A 184 8.36 -11.18 24.10
N LYS A 185 9.57 -11.12 24.67
CA LYS A 185 9.98 -11.93 25.83
C LYS A 185 9.12 -11.69 27.08
N ASP A 186 8.47 -10.54 27.19
CA ASP A 186 7.61 -10.22 28.35
C ASP A 186 6.27 -10.99 28.36
N TYR A 187 5.97 -11.74 27.29
CA TYR A 187 4.67 -12.39 27.07
C TYR A 187 4.73 -13.93 27.03
N GLU A 188 5.91 -14.54 27.24
CA GLU A 188 6.07 -16.00 27.31
C GLU A 188 5.89 -16.56 28.75
N GLN A 189 5.52 -15.73 29.74
CA GLN A 189 5.38 -16.14 31.16
C GLN A 189 4.01 -15.86 31.80
N ALA A 190 2.93 -15.76 31.02
CA ALA A 190 1.55 -15.63 31.54
C ALA A 190 0.61 -16.69 30.98
#